data_AF-A0A7J2XAB5-F1
#
_entry.id   AF-A0A7J2XAB5-F1
#
_cell.length_a   1.000
_cell.length_b   1.000
_cell.length_c   1.000
_cell.angle_alpha   90.00
_cell.angle_beta   90.00
_cell.angle_gamma   90.00
#
_symmetry.space_group_name_H-M   'P 1'
#
loop_
_entity.id
_entity.type
_entity.pdbx_description
1 polymer ?
#
loop_
_entity_poly.entity_id
_entity_poly.type
_entity_poly.pdbx_seq_one_letter_code
_entity_poly.pdbx_strand_id
1 'polypeptide(L)'
;NKKIGLHTLVLLDIQADKNRYMTAKEGMMLLLEMEKINKENILSEESIACVVARAGSDDSFVKADSIRNLIRMDFGPPLHSIVIPGKLHFMEIEALLVLAQLPAHLGEKLQKI
;
A
#
# COMPACT_ATOMS: atom_id res chain seq x y z
N ASN A 1 3.35 0.95 15.32
CA ASN A 1 2.17 0.37 14.63
C ASN A 1 2.35 -1.10 14.31
N LYS A 2 3.23 -1.50 13.37
CA LYS A 2 3.36 -2.91 12.95
C LYS A 2 3.66 -3.89 14.10
N LYS A 3 4.56 -3.52 15.03
CA LYS A 3 4.87 -4.34 16.24
C LYS A 3 3.66 -4.63 17.14
N ILE A 4 2.66 -3.75 17.14
CA ILE A 4 1.43 -3.88 17.94
C ILE A 4 0.21 -4.23 17.07
N GLY A 5 0.43 -4.69 15.83
CA GLY A 5 -0.63 -5.16 14.94
C GLY A 5 -1.50 -4.07 14.29
N LEU A 6 -1.20 -2.78 14.47
CA LEU A 6 -1.98 -1.69 13.88
C LEU A 6 -1.58 -1.40 12.42
N HIS A 7 -2.58 -1.10 11.59
CA HIS A 7 -2.36 -0.57 10.25
C HIS A 7 -1.80 0.85 10.30
N THR A 8 -1.11 1.26 9.24
CA THR A 8 -0.57 2.61 9.08
C THR A 8 -1.10 3.19 7.78
N LEU A 9 -1.84 4.30 7.86
CA LEU A 9 -2.14 5.16 6.72
C LEU A 9 -0.94 6.07 6.46
N VAL A 10 -0.44 6.05 5.24
CA VAL A 10 0.66 6.89 4.77
C VAL A 10 0.10 7.90 3.78
N LEU A 11 0.03 9.15 4.23
CA LEU A 11 -0.31 10.29 3.39
C LEU A 11 0.92 10.69 2.56
N LEU A 12 0.68 11.06 1.31
CA LEU A 12 1.71 11.41 0.36
C LEU A 12 1.82 12.92 0.22
N ASP A 13 3.02 13.41 -0.10
CA ASP A 13 3.31 14.84 -0.18
C ASP A 13 2.51 15.53 -1.29
N ILE A 14 2.09 16.77 -1.01
CA ILE A 14 1.29 17.61 -1.89
C ILE A 14 1.90 19.00 -1.93
N GLN A 15 2.31 19.44 -3.12
CA GLN A 15 2.78 20.79 -3.41
C GLN A 15 1.86 21.40 -4.46
N ALA A 16 0.67 21.81 -4.01
CA ALA A 16 -0.43 22.26 -4.87
C ALA A 16 -0.06 23.52 -5.68
N ASP A 17 0.71 24.44 -5.10
CA ASP A 17 1.25 25.64 -5.75
C ASP A 17 2.14 25.33 -6.97
N LYS A 18 2.77 24.14 -6.97
CA LYS A 18 3.65 23.66 -8.04
C LYS A 18 3.01 22.57 -8.90
N ASN A 19 1.71 22.30 -8.71
CA ASN A 19 0.99 21.19 -9.34
C ASN A 19 1.72 19.84 -9.23
N ARG A 20 2.37 19.60 -8.08
CA ARG A 20 3.19 18.40 -7.84
C ARG A 20 2.56 17.59 -6.71
N TYR A 21 2.25 16.33 -7.01
CA TYR A 21 1.62 15.39 -6.09
C TYR A 21 2.42 14.10 -6.10
N MET A 22 2.83 13.65 -4.92
CA MET A 22 3.59 12.41 -4.81
C MET A 22 2.68 11.21 -5.11
N THR A 23 3.15 10.35 -6.01
CA THR A 23 2.47 9.10 -6.37
C THR A 23 2.75 8.01 -5.33
N ALA A 24 1.84 7.04 -5.20
CA ALA A 24 2.08 5.86 -4.38
C ALA A 24 3.38 5.12 -4.75
N LYS A 25 3.74 5.08 -6.04
CA LYS A 25 5.02 4.51 -6.51
C LYS A 25 6.21 5.22 -5.85
N GLU A 26 6.27 6.54 -5.93
CA GLU A 26 7.34 7.33 -5.30
C GLU A 26 7.37 7.13 -3.79
N GLY A 27 6.20 7.16 -3.14
CA GLY A 27 6.09 6.92 -1.70
C GLY A 27 6.60 5.54 -1.29
N MET A 28 6.23 4.47 -2.01
CA MET A 28 6.72 3.12 -1.74
C MET A 28 8.21 2.96 -1.99
N MET A 29 8.75 3.56 -3.06
CA MET A 29 10.20 3.54 -3.32
C MET A 29 10.98 4.25 -2.20
N LEU A 30 10.49 5.40 -1.72
CA LEU A 30 11.11 6.13 -0.62
C LEU A 30 11.06 5.31 0.68
N LEU A 31 9.93 4.64 0.97
CA LEU A 31 9.83 3.75 2.14
C LEU A 31 10.86 2.60 2.06
N LEU A 32 11.02 1.97 0.89
CA LEU A 32 12.02 0.92 0.69
C LEU A 32 13.46 1.44 0.79
N GLU A 33 13.72 2.67 0.35
CA GLU A 33 15.02 3.31 0.50
C GLU A 33 15.35 3.59 1.97
N MET A 34 14.39 4.14 2.73
CA MET A 34 14.55 4.38 4.16
C MET A 34 14.77 3.06 4.92
N GLU A 35 14.10 1.99 4.53
CA GLU A 35 14.35 0.65 5.09
C GLU A 35 15.79 0.19 4.85
N LYS A 36 16.37 0.41 3.67
CA LYS A 36 17.78 0.06 3.39
C LYS A 36 18.77 0.85 4.24
N ILE A 37 18.43 2.11 4.56
CA ILE A 37 19.25 2.99 5.41
C ILE A 37 19.14 2.57 6.87
N ASN A 38 17.91 2.39 7.38
CA ASN A 38 17.64 2.15 8.79
C ASN A 38 17.85 0.68 9.21
N LYS A 39 17.68 -0.26 8.28
CA LYS A 39 17.87 -1.71 8.47
C LYS A 39 17.08 -2.29 9.64
N GLU A 40 15.84 -1.82 9.81
CA GLU A 40 14.97 -2.26 10.92
C GLU A 40 14.13 -3.49 10.57
N ASN A 41 14.21 -3.95 9.33
CA ASN A 41 13.49 -5.08 8.75
C ASN A 41 11.97 -4.98 8.92
N ILE A 42 11.42 -3.77 8.72
CA ILE A 42 9.99 -3.47 8.91
C ILE A 42 9.22 -3.69 7.61
N LEU A 43 9.77 -3.22 6.49
CA LEU A 43 9.20 -3.37 5.16
C LEU A 43 10.17 -4.09 4.22
N SER A 44 9.63 -4.61 3.13
CA SER A 44 10.40 -5.25 2.08
C SER A 44 9.59 -5.23 0.79
N GLU A 45 10.21 -5.58 -0.32
CA GLU A 45 9.53 -5.74 -1.60
C GLU A 45 8.39 -6.78 -1.55
N GLU A 46 8.47 -7.76 -0.63
CA GLU A 46 7.44 -8.79 -0.40
C GLU A 46 6.33 -8.34 0.56
N SER A 47 6.50 -7.21 1.24
CA SER A 47 5.48 -6.70 2.15
C SER A 47 4.21 -6.34 1.38
N ILE A 48 3.06 -6.71 1.96
CA ILE A 48 1.76 -6.31 1.41
C ILE A 48 1.52 -4.84 1.72
N ALA A 49 1.04 -4.10 0.72
CA ALA A 49 0.52 -2.76 0.87
C ALA A 49 -0.77 -2.62 0.09
N CYS A 50 -1.55 -1.58 0.41
CA CYS A 50 -2.71 -1.17 -0.37
C CYS A 50 -2.48 0.24 -0.89
N VAL A 51 -2.84 0.48 -2.15
CA VAL A 51 -2.92 1.81 -2.74
C VAL A 51 -4.38 2.17 -2.90
N VAL A 52 -4.74 3.36 -2.43
CA VAL A 52 -6.04 3.98 -2.66
C VAL A 52 -5.80 5.27 -3.44
N ALA A 53 -6.33 5.33 -4.65
CA ALA A 53 -6.25 6.48 -5.53
C ALA A 53 -7.64 7.10 -5.71
N ARG A 54 -7.68 8.43 -5.65
CA ARG A 54 -8.88 9.26 -5.87
C ARG A 54 -10.07 8.81 -5.01
N ALA A 55 -9.82 8.61 -3.71
CA ALA A 55 -10.87 8.21 -2.78
C ALA A 55 -12.05 9.21 -2.81
N GLY A 56 -13.27 8.69 -2.97
CA GLY A 56 -14.48 9.50 -3.02
C GLY A 56 -14.88 10.00 -4.42
N SER A 57 -14.10 9.70 -5.48
CA SER A 57 -14.51 9.96 -6.85
C SER A 57 -15.15 8.73 -7.51
N ASP A 58 -15.91 8.95 -8.59
CA ASP A 58 -16.51 7.89 -9.41
C ASP A 58 -15.46 6.98 -10.07
N ASP A 59 -14.25 7.50 -10.27
CA ASP A 59 -13.10 6.80 -10.84
C ASP A 59 -12.08 6.36 -9.77
N SER A 60 -12.52 6.23 -8.51
CA SER A 60 -11.68 5.74 -7.42
C SER A 60 -11.08 4.36 -7.73
N PHE A 61 -9.84 4.14 -7.30
CA PHE A 61 -9.11 2.91 -7.59
C PHE A 61 -8.42 2.39 -6.34
N VAL A 62 -8.62 1.10 -6.04
CA VAL A 62 -8.01 0.42 -4.89
C VAL A 62 -7.30 -0.83 -5.34
N LYS A 63 -6.07 -1.02 -4.89
CA LYS A 63 -5.28 -2.23 -5.20
C LYS A 63 -4.43 -2.65 -4.01
N ALA A 64 -4.42 -3.94 -3.71
CA ALA A 64 -3.52 -4.55 -2.74
C ALA A 64 -2.63 -5.59 -3.43
N ASP A 65 -1.34 -5.57 -3.14
CA ASP A 65 -0.36 -6.54 -3.62
C ASP A 65 0.94 -6.38 -2.79
N SER A 66 1.94 -7.19 -3.11
CA SER A 66 3.33 -6.93 -2.70
C SER A 66 3.81 -5.57 -3.22
N ILE A 67 4.62 -4.87 -2.43
CA ILE A 67 5.22 -3.58 -2.83
C ILE A 67 5.94 -3.72 -4.18
N ARG A 68 6.64 -4.84 -4.42
CA ARG A 68 7.32 -5.14 -5.69
C ARG A 68 6.41 -5.03 -6.92
N ASN A 69 5.18 -5.53 -6.81
CA ASN A 69 4.22 -5.50 -7.90
C ASN A 69 3.56 -4.11 -8.01
N LEU A 70 3.24 -3.50 -6.87
CA LEU A 70 2.60 -2.19 -6.82
C LEU A 70 3.46 -1.08 -7.45
N ILE A 71 4.78 -1.05 -7.21
CA ILE A 71 5.67 -0.03 -7.80
C ILE A 71 5.77 -0.10 -9.33
N ARG A 72 5.30 -1.19 -9.96
CA ARG A 72 5.27 -1.39 -11.42
C ARG A 72 3.90 -1.09 -12.02
N MET A 73 2.89 -0.86 -11.20
CA MET A 73 1.53 -0.58 -11.63
C MET A 73 1.31 0.92 -11.86
N ASP A 74 0.39 1.24 -12.77
CA ASP A 74 -0.17 2.58 -12.91
C ASP A 74 -1.49 2.65 -12.15
N PHE A 75 -1.60 3.64 -11.25
CA PHE A 75 -2.79 3.88 -10.43
C PHE A 75 -3.64 5.03 -10.99
N GLY A 76 -3.21 5.60 -12.13
CA GLY A 76 -3.80 6.79 -12.70
C GLY A 76 -3.32 8.08 -12.04
N PRO A 77 -4.06 9.19 -12.23
CA PRO A 77 -3.68 10.48 -11.67
C PRO A 77 -3.90 10.55 -10.15
N PRO A 78 -3.17 11.44 -9.45
CA PRO A 78 -3.32 11.71 -8.02
C PRO A 78 -4.75 12.16 -7.65
N LEU A 79 -5.16 12.17 -6.38
CA LEU A 79 -4.38 11.92 -5.15
C LEU A 79 -4.28 10.44 -4.82
N HIS A 80 -3.10 10.01 -4.35
CA HIS A 80 -2.86 8.65 -3.88
C HIS A 80 -2.61 8.63 -2.37
N SER A 81 -2.93 7.50 -1.74
CA SER A 81 -2.54 7.17 -0.38
C SER A 81 -2.10 5.71 -0.33
N ILE A 82 -1.27 5.37 0.66
CA ILE A 82 -0.82 4.00 0.88
C ILE A 82 -1.31 3.56 2.26
N VAL A 83 -1.77 2.31 2.36
CA VAL A 83 -2.00 1.64 3.64
C VAL A 83 -1.01 0.51 3.77
N ILE A 84 -0.26 0.51 4.88
CA ILE A 84 0.57 -0.63 5.29
C ILE A 84 -0.23 -1.40 6.34
N PRO A 85 -0.72 -2.61 6.02
CA PRO A 85 -1.45 -3.40 6.99
C PRO A 85 -0.59 -3.83 8.20
N GLY A 86 -1.21 -3.85 9.37
CA GLY A 86 -0.69 -4.51 10.57
C GLY A 86 -1.04 -6.00 10.56
N LYS A 87 -1.58 -6.51 11.67
CA LYS A 87 -2.11 -7.87 11.74
C LYS A 87 -3.49 -7.88 11.08
N LEU A 88 -3.65 -8.63 10.00
CA LEU A 88 -4.92 -8.75 9.29
C LEU A 88 -5.83 -9.79 9.94
N HIS A 89 -7.10 -9.45 10.11
CA HIS A 89 -8.16 -10.39 10.42
C HIS A 89 -8.62 -11.11 9.14
N PHE A 90 -9.19 -12.33 9.25
CA PHE A 90 -9.60 -13.10 8.07
C PHE A 90 -10.60 -12.36 7.17
N MET A 91 -11.54 -11.63 7.77
CA MET A 91 -12.47 -10.76 7.05
C MET A 91 -11.78 -9.63 6.29
N GLU A 92 -10.68 -9.08 6.83
CA GLU A 92 -9.91 -8.05 6.13
C GLU A 92 -9.17 -8.65 4.93
N ILE A 93 -8.64 -9.87 5.06
CA ILE A 93 -8.02 -10.57 3.93
C ILE A 93 -9.05 -10.83 2.83
N GLU A 94 -10.25 -11.28 3.19
CA GLU A 94 -11.36 -11.45 2.24
C GLU A 94 -11.73 -10.12 1.56
N ALA A 95 -11.82 -9.03 2.33
CA ALA A 95 -12.04 -7.70 1.76
C ALA A 95 -10.92 -7.29 0.79
N LEU A 96 -9.65 -7.59 1.09
CA LEU A 96 -8.54 -7.30 0.17
C LEU A 96 -8.61 -8.13 -1.11
N LEU A 97 -9.02 -9.41 -1.02
CA LEU A 97 -9.21 -10.28 -2.18
C LEU A 97 -10.32 -9.75 -3.10
N VAL A 98 -11.48 -9.41 -2.51
CA VAL A 98 -12.69 -9.04 -3.24
C VAL A 98 -12.67 -7.59 -3.72
N LEU A 99 -12.27 -6.65 -2.85
CA LEU A 99 -12.38 -5.20 -3.10
C LEU A 99 -11.09 -4.58 -3.61
N ALA A 100 -9.93 -5.11 -3.19
CA ALA A 100 -8.62 -4.57 -3.56
C ALA A 100 -7.86 -5.48 -4.54
N GLN A 101 -8.50 -6.54 -5.06
CA GLN A 101 -7.93 -7.46 -6.05
C GLN A 101 -6.57 -8.02 -5.64
N LEU A 102 -6.41 -8.34 -4.36
CA LEU A 102 -5.23 -9.03 -3.85
C LEU A 102 -5.10 -10.39 -4.58
N PRO A 103 -3.92 -10.76 -5.10
CA PRO A 103 -3.73 -12.09 -5.69
C PRO A 103 -4.06 -13.21 -4.70
N ALA A 104 -4.85 -14.20 -5.13
CA ALA A 104 -5.34 -15.29 -4.28
C ALA A 104 -4.23 -16.01 -3.49
N HIS A 105 -3.11 -16.30 -4.14
CA HIS A 105 -1.95 -16.95 -3.49
C HIS A 105 -1.35 -16.13 -2.34
N LEU A 106 -1.44 -14.80 -2.39
CA LEU A 106 -1.02 -13.93 -1.27
C LEU A 106 -2.07 -13.97 -0.15
N GLY A 107 -3.35 -13.95 -0.47
CA GLY A 107 -4.42 -14.10 0.53
C GLY A 107 -4.34 -15.43 1.29
N GLU A 108 -4.14 -16.53 0.58
CA GLU A 108 -3.95 -17.85 1.21
C GLU A 108 -2.73 -17.90 2.13
N LYS A 109 -1.62 -17.25 1.74
CA LYS A 109 -0.42 -17.15 2.58
C LYS A 109 -0.70 -16.37 3.86
N LEU A 110 -1.49 -15.30 3.78
CA LEU A 110 -1.84 -14.47 4.94
C LEU A 110 -2.80 -15.18 5.92
N GLN A 111 -3.67 -16.07 5.44
CA GLN A 111 -4.60 -16.84 6.29
C GLN A 111 -3.94 -18.02 7.01
N LYS A 112 -2.78 -18.49 6.53
CA LYS A 112 -2.03 -19.61 7.10
C LYS A 112 -1.04 -19.19 8.21
N ILE A 113 -0.93 -17.88 8.49
CA ILE A 113 -0.05 -17.27 9.50
C ILE A 113 -0.88 -16.90 10.73
#